data_AF-A0A6A3GZ64-F1
#
_entry.id   AF-A0A6A3GZ64-F1
#
_cell.length_a   1.000
_cell.length_b   1.000
_cell.length_c   1.000
_cell.angle_alpha   90.00
_cell.angle_beta   90.00
_cell.angle_gamma   90.00
#
_symmetry.space_group_name_H-M   'P 1'
#
loop_
_entity.id
_entity.type
_entity.pdbx_description
1 polymer ?
#
loop_
_entity_poly.entity_id
_entity_poly.type
_entity_poly.pdbx_seq_one_letter_code
_entity_poly.pdbx_strand_id
1 'polypeptide(L)'
;MDFIFGLPCDAEGRIGVLVFVDRFNKMAHLAAVAAKVTADESTELFFDLVFRHLGLPESIVSDRDPRFTPTFWTRLFALLVTRLLMSTAAHPETNGQTERVNCVLEAVLRSYVTSFAS
;
A
#
# COMPACT_ATOMS: atom_id res chain seq x y z
N MET A 1 -0.01 -0.17 5.63
CA MET A 1 -1.39 0.14 6.03
C MET A 1 -2.09 -1.16 6.32
N ASP A 2 -2.92 -1.18 7.36
CA ASP A 2 -3.51 -2.42 7.88
C ASP A 2 -4.83 -2.14 8.58
N PHE A 3 -5.66 -3.16 8.68
CA PHE A 3 -6.98 -3.12 9.27
C PHE A 3 -7.06 -4.06 10.48
N ILE A 4 -7.38 -3.50 11.65
CA ILE A 4 -7.60 -4.26 12.87
C ILE A 4 -9.09 -4.28 13.17
N PHE A 5 -9.68 -5.46 13.33
CA PHE A 5 -11.10 -5.65 13.65
C PHE A 5 -11.29 -6.57 14.84
N GLY A 6 -12.49 -6.57 15.42
CA GLY A 6 -12.82 -7.35 16.61
C GLY A 6 -12.56 -6.60 17.92
N LEU A 7 -12.46 -5.27 17.85
CA LEU A 7 -12.33 -4.40 19.02
C LEU A 7 -13.70 -4.16 19.66
N PRO A 8 -13.75 -3.81 20.96
CA PRO A 8 -14.97 -3.35 21.60
C PRO A 8 -15.57 -2.17 20.84
N CYS A 9 -16.89 -2.18 20.75
CA CYS A 9 -17.65 -1.13 20.09
C CYS A 9 -17.47 0.20 20.83
N ASP A 10 -17.13 1.27 20.11
CA ASP A 10 -17.12 2.62 20.66
C ASP A 10 -18.53 3.24 20.70
N ALA A 11 -18.62 4.49 21.18
CA ALA A 11 -19.88 5.22 21.31
C ALA A 11 -20.59 5.46 19.96
N GLU A 12 -19.83 5.45 18.86
CA GLU A 12 -20.31 5.66 17.49
C GLU A 12 -20.54 4.35 16.72
N GLY A 13 -20.38 3.19 17.35
CA GLY A 13 -20.65 1.90 16.69
C GLY A 13 -19.45 1.29 15.95
N ARG A 14 -18.26 1.86 16.07
CA ARG A 14 -17.05 1.43 15.36
C ARG A 14 -16.35 0.31 16.11
N ILE A 15 -15.90 -0.71 15.39
CA ILE A 15 -15.32 -1.95 15.95
C ILE A 15 -13.94 -2.30 15.38
N GLY A 16 -13.37 -1.38 14.60
CA GLY A 16 -12.09 -1.57 13.96
C GLY A 16 -11.27 -0.29 13.92
N VAL A 17 -10.00 -0.45 13.56
CA VAL A 17 -9.04 0.64 13.38
C VAL A 17 -8.31 0.45 12.06
N LEU A 18 -8.27 1.50 11.25
CA LEU A 18 -7.38 1.61 10.09
C LEU A 18 -6.06 2.24 10.54
N VAL A 19 -4.96 1.55 10.25
CA VAL A 19 -3.62 1.89 10.70
C VAL A 19 -2.76 2.30 9.51
N PHE A 20 -2.16 3.49 9.60
CA PHE A 20 -1.10 3.95 8.72
C PHE A 20 0.18 4.12 9.51
N VAL A 21 1.29 3.59 9.00
CA VAL A 21 2.60 3.76 9.62
C VAL A 21 3.56 4.30 8.57
N ASP A 22 4.15 5.45 8.86
CA ASP A 22 5.26 5.98 8.08
C ASP A 22 6.53 5.17 8.39
N ARG A 23 7.10 4.56 7.36
CA ARG A 23 8.30 3.72 7.50
C ARG A 23 9.56 4.53 7.77
N PHE A 24 9.60 5.83 7.43
CA PHE A 24 10.76 6.68 7.64
C PHE A 24 10.86 7.11 9.11
N ASN A 25 9.88 7.85 9.61
CA ASN A 25 9.89 8.39 10.98
C ASN A 25 9.19 7.51 12.03
N LYS A 26 8.58 6.39 11.62
CA LYS A 26 7.84 5.45 12.49
C LYS A 26 6.57 6.01 13.13
N MET A 27 6.08 7.15 12.68
CA MET A 27 4.82 7.73 13.15
C MET A 27 3.63 6.87 12.69
N ALA A 28 2.70 6.63 13.60
CA ALA A 28 1.46 5.90 13.34
C ALA A 28 0.26 6.84 13.36
N HIS A 29 -0.57 6.76 12.32
CA HIS A 29 -1.88 7.41 12.26
C HIS A 29 -2.97 6.36 12.35
N LEU A 30 -3.94 6.60 13.22
CA LEU A 30 -5.00 5.65 13.56
C LEU A 30 -6.36 6.30 13.31
N ALA A 31 -7.25 5.58 12.63
CA ALA A 31 -8.64 5.97 12.44
C ALA A 31 -9.56 4.87 12.95
N ALA A 32 -10.49 5.21 13.84
CA ALA A 32 -11.57 4.28 14.19
C ALA A 32 -12.53 4.14 12.99
N VAL A 33 -12.89 2.90 12.66
CA VAL A 33 -13.70 2.56 11.48
C VAL A 33 -14.81 1.56 11.82
N ALA A 34 -15.93 1.66 11.10
CA ALA A 34 -17.02 0.71 11.19
C ALA A 34 -16.64 -0.66 10.58
N ALA A 35 -17.35 -1.71 10.96
CA ALA A 35 -17.15 -3.08 10.45
C ALA A 35 -17.16 -3.17 8.92
N LYS A 36 -17.98 -2.34 8.28
CA LYS A 36 -18.22 -2.31 6.83
C LYS A 36 -17.62 -1.06 6.17
N VAL A 37 -16.52 -0.53 6.71
CA VAL A 37 -15.83 0.62 6.10
C VAL A 37 -15.49 0.32 4.64
N THR A 38 -15.82 1.27 3.79
CA THR A 38 -15.67 1.16 2.34
C THR A 38 -14.27 1.61 1.89
N ALA A 39 -13.92 1.24 0.67
CA ALA A 39 -12.69 1.72 0.03
C ALA A 39 -12.67 3.26 -0.09
N ASP A 40 -13.80 3.88 -0.39
CA ASP A 40 -13.89 5.34 -0.52
C ASP A 40 -13.64 6.04 0.82
N GLU A 41 -14.32 5.61 1.89
CA GLU A 41 -14.09 6.13 3.26
C GLU A 41 -12.65 5.91 3.71
N SER A 42 -12.07 4.75 3.39
CA SER A 42 -10.66 4.46 3.70
C SER A 42 -9.69 5.37 2.95
N THR A 43 -10.06 5.77 1.73
CA THR A 43 -9.26 6.69 0.91
C THR A 43 -9.31 8.10 1.49
N GLU A 44 -10.48 8.57 1.89
CA GLU A 44 -10.65 9.86 2.56
C GLU A 44 -9.81 9.94 3.84
N LEU A 45 -9.85 8.88 4.66
CA LEU A 45 -9.00 8.78 5.86
C LEU A 45 -7.50 8.82 5.54
N PHE A 46 -7.05 8.19 4.44
CA PHE A 46 -5.66 8.29 4.02
C PHE A 46 -5.29 9.74 3.66
N PHE A 47 -6.16 10.46 2.96
CA PHE A 47 -5.90 11.85 2.61
C PHE A 47 -5.78 12.74 3.85
N ASP A 48 -6.74 12.60 4.76
CA ASP A 48 -6.82 13.45 5.94
C ASP A 48 -5.70 13.18 6.92
N LEU A 49 -5.32 11.91 7.10
CA LEU A 49 -4.38 11.50 8.16
C LEU A 49 -2.94 11.34 7.68
N VAL A 50 -2.72 11.00 6.41
CA VAL A 50 -1.39 10.73 5.86
C VAL A 50 -0.98 11.84 4.89
N PHE A 51 -1.75 12.01 3.81
CA PHE A 51 -1.37 12.90 2.72
C PHE A 51 -1.25 14.36 3.18
N ARG A 52 -2.19 14.83 4.00
CA ARG A 52 -2.16 16.19 4.57
C ARG A 52 -0.86 16.50 5.33
N HIS A 53 -0.26 15.50 5.98
CA HIS A 53 0.88 15.68 6.87
C HIS A 53 2.23 15.34 6.22
N LEU A 54 2.27 14.30 5.38
CA LEU A 54 3.50 13.75 4.82
C LEU A 54 3.62 13.95 3.30
N GLY A 55 2.55 14.46 2.66
CA GLY A 55 2.46 14.51 1.19
C GLY A 55 2.23 13.12 0.59
N LEU A 56 2.53 12.98 -0.70
CA LEU A 56 2.42 11.70 -1.39
C LEU A 56 3.61 10.79 -1.01
N PRO A 57 3.40 9.66 -0.33
CA PRO A 57 4.47 8.70 -0.12
C PRO A 57 4.96 8.13 -1.45
N GLU A 58 6.28 7.93 -1.56
CA GLU A 58 6.91 7.32 -2.74
C GLU A 58 6.45 5.87 -2.97
N SER A 59 6.11 5.15 -1.90
CA SER A 59 5.54 3.81 -1.98
C SER A 59 4.58 3.54 -0.82
N ILE A 60 3.48 2.85 -1.12
CA ILE A 60 2.49 2.42 -0.12
C ILE A 60 2.47 0.89 -0.12
N VAL A 61 2.57 0.30 1.07
CA VAL A 61 2.48 -1.15 1.27
C VAL A 61 1.26 -1.41 2.12
N SER A 62 0.30 -2.16 1.58
CA SER A 62 -0.84 -2.72 2.30
C SER A 62 -0.67 -4.23 2.43
N ASP A 63 -1.41 -4.84 3.34
CA ASP A 63 -1.63 -6.28 3.31
C ASP A 63 -2.60 -6.65 2.17
N ARG A 64 -2.99 -7.93 2.11
CA ARG A 64 -3.92 -8.46 1.09
C ARG A 64 -5.38 -8.33 1.51
N ASP A 65 -5.70 -7.43 2.43
CA ASP A 65 -7.07 -7.22 2.85
C ASP A 65 -7.93 -6.84 1.63
N PRO A 66 -9.08 -7.52 1.41
CA PRO A 66 -9.92 -7.29 0.25
C PRO A 66 -10.53 -5.88 0.21
N ARG A 67 -10.39 -5.05 1.24
CA ARG A 67 -10.77 -3.63 1.21
C ARG A 67 -9.76 -2.76 0.48
N PHE A 68 -8.50 -3.19 0.37
CA PHE A 68 -7.46 -2.55 -0.44
C PHE A 68 -7.51 -3.03 -1.90
N THR A 69 -8.70 -2.91 -2.48
CA THR A 69 -9.00 -3.31 -3.86
C THR A 69 -8.32 -2.40 -4.89
N PRO A 70 -8.28 -2.82 -6.17
CA PRO A 70 -8.00 -1.92 -7.28
C PRO A 70 -8.89 -0.66 -7.27
N THR A 71 -10.13 -0.74 -6.78
CA THR A 71 -11.04 0.42 -6.65
C THR A 71 -10.51 1.44 -5.64
N PHE A 72 -10.03 1.00 -4.47
CA PHE A 72 -9.37 1.86 -3.49
C PHE A 72 -8.21 2.62 -4.13
N TRP A 73 -7.31 1.91 -4.80
CA TRP A 73 -6.15 2.52 -5.44
C TRP A 73 -6.57 3.46 -6.57
N THR A 74 -7.54 3.08 -7.40
CA THR A 74 -8.05 3.94 -8.47
C THR A 74 -8.62 5.25 -7.91
N ARG A 75 -9.37 5.16 -6.80
CA ARG A 75 -9.94 6.34 -6.13
C ARG A 75 -8.85 7.23 -5.52
N LEU A 76 -7.88 6.62 -4.83
CA LEU A 76 -6.75 7.32 -4.24
C LEU A 76 -6.00 8.15 -5.30
N PHE A 77 -5.60 7.52 -6.41
CA PHE A 77 -4.85 8.19 -7.46
C PHE A 77 -5.69 9.22 -8.23
N ALA A 78 -7.01 9.01 -8.38
CA ALA A 78 -7.91 10.01 -8.93
C ALA A 78 -7.96 11.29 -8.08
N LEU A 79 -8.03 11.16 -6.76
CA LEU A 79 -7.98 12.31 -5.83
C LEU A 79 -6.61 12.99 -5.83
N LEU A 80 -5.54 12.26 -6.11
CA LEU A 80 -4.18 12.80 -6.27
C LEU A 80 -3.94 13.44 -7.65
N VAL A 81 -4.91 13.39 -8.56
CA VAL A 81 -4.77 13.82 -9.98
C VAL A 81 -3.60 13.11 -10.68
N THR A 82 -3.32 11.86 -10.30
CA THR A 82 -2.27 11.01 -10.87
C THR A 82 -2.87 9.74 -11.46
N ARG A 83 -2.17 9.14 -12.43
CA ARG A 83 -2.65 7.91 -13.09
C ARG A 83 -2.06 6.68 -12.39
N LEU A 84 -2.93 5.88 -11.78
CA LEU A 84 -2.56 4.53 -11.38
C LEU A 84 -2.52 3.62 -12.62
N LEU A 85 -1.34 3.12 -12.96
CA LEU A 85 -1.17 2.07 -13.96
C LEU A 85 -0.80 0.78 -13.22
N MET A 86 -1.76 -0.13 -13.07
CA MET A 86 -1.50 -1.46 -12.53
C MET A 86 -1.05 -2.39 -13.65
N SER A 87 0.14 -2.96 -13.55
CA SER A 87 0.56 -4.05 -14.43
C SER A 87 -0.32 -5.26 -14.16
N THR A 88 -0.91 -5.85 -15.21
CA THR A 88 -1.59 -7.14 -15.08
C THR A 88 -0.53 -8.25 -15.03
N ALA A 89 -0.80 -9.34 -14.31
CA ALA A 89 0.11 -10.49 -14.23
C ALA A 89 0.43 -11.13 -15.61
N ALA A 90 -0.31 -10.76 -16.65
CA ALA A 90 -0.22 -11.33 -18.00
C ALA A 90 0.36 -10.38 -19.05
N HIS A 91 0.68 -9.11 -18.76
CA HIS A 91 1.25 -8.15 -19.73
C HIS A 91 2.52 -7.46 -19.17
N PRO A 92 3.71 -8.03 -19.44
CA PRO A 92 5.00 -7.52 -18.94
C PRO A 92 5.43 -6.17 -19.54
N GLU A 93 4.82 -5.74 -20.64
CA GLU A 93 5.28 -4.56 -21.40
C GLU A 93 5.25 -3.26 -20.60
N THR A 94 4.39 -3.15 -19.57
CA THR A 94 4.32 -1.97 -18.70
C THR A 94 5.41 -1.95 -17.61
N ASN A 95 6.02 -3.11 -17.30
CA ASN A 95 7.01 -3.29 -16.22
C ASN A 95 8.41 -3.65 -16.75
N GLY A 96 8.64 -3.56 -18.06
CA GLY A 96 9.87 -4.04 -18.71
C GLY A 96 11.17 -3.42 -18.21
N GLN A 97 11.15 -2.17 -17.74
CA GLN A 97 12.33 -1.53 -17.13
C GLN A 97 12.70 -2.19 -15.80
N THR A 98 11.72 -2.40 -14.92
CA THR A 98 11.91 -3.08 -13.63
C THR A 98 12.29 -4.54 -13.83
N GLU A 99 11.70 -5.24 -14.80
CA GLU A 99 12.04 -6.62 -15.13
C GLU A 99 13.47 -6.76 -15.67
N ARG A 100 13.92 -5.81 -16.50
CA ARG A 100 15.31 -5.74 -16.97
C ARG A 100 16.28 -5.59 -15.81
N VAL A 101 15.97 -4.71 -14.86
CA VAL A 101 16.79 -4.46 -13.67
C VAL A 101 16.80 -5.69 -12.74
N ASN A 102 15.65 -6.33 -12.50
CA ASN A 102 15.57 -7.55 -11.70
C ASN A 102 16.38 -8.70 -12.31
N CYS A 103 16.35 -8.85 -13.64
CA CYS A 103 17.12 -9.88 -14.34
C CYS A 103 18.64 -9.65 -14.20
N VAL A 104 19.10 -8.40 -14.32
CA VAL A 104 20.50 -8.04 -14.09
C VAL A 104 20.91 -8.29 -12.64
N LEU A 105 20.06 -7.91 -11.68
CA LEU A 105 20.30 -8.13 -10.25
C LEU A 105 20.43 -9.62 -9.92
N GLU A 106 19.53 -10.47 -10.43
CA GLU A 106 19.61 -11.92 -10.22
C GLU A 106 20.88 -12.54 -10.82
N ALA A 107 21.29 -12.11 -12.01
CA ALA A 107 22.51 -12.59 -12.65
C ALA A 107 23.76 -12.25 -11.82
N VAL A 108 23.81 -11.02 -11.29
CA VAL A 108 24.90 -10.58 -10.41
C VAL A 108 24.92 -11.41 -9.12
N LEU A 109 23.79 -11.54 -8.43
CA LEU A 109 23.71 -12.32 -7.19
C LEU A 109 24.10 -13.80 -7.41
N ARG A 110 23.68 -14.42 -8.52
CA ARG A 110 24.09 -15.79 -8.88
C ARG A 110 25.59 -15.91 -9.11
N SER A 111 26.21 -14.93 -9.77
CA SER A 111 27.67 -14.93 -9.97
C SER A 111 28.42 -14.87 -8.63
N TYR A 112 27.97 -14.01 -7.71
CA TYR A 112 28.58 -13.89 -6.38
C TYR A 112 28.47 -15.18 -5.56
N VAL A 113 27.30 -15.82 -5.52
CA VAL A 113 27.11 -17.10 -4.81
C VAL A 113 27.96 -18.22 -5.40
N THR A 114 28.16 -18.21 -6.73
CA THR A 114 28.98 -19.22 -7.42
C THR A 114 30.48 -18.97 -7.19
N SER A 115 30.92 -17.71 -7.11
CA SER A 115 32.33 -17.34 -6.89
C SER A 115 32.83 -17.56 -5.46
N PHE A 116 31.95 -17.65 -4.46
CA PHE A 116 32.32 -17.88 -3.05
C PHE A 116 32.07 -19.33 -2.57
N ALA A 117 31.69 -20.23 -3.47
CA ALA A 117 31.56 -21.67 -3.20
C ALA A 117 32.83 -22.48 -3.58
N SER A 118 34.02 -21.83 -3.54
CA SER A 118 35.34 -22.46 -3.77
C SER A 118 36.04 -22.76 -2.44
#